data_AF-X0W593-F1
#
_entry.id   AF-X0W593-F1
#
_cell.length_a   1.000
_cell.length_b   1.000
_cell.length_c   1.000
_cell.angle_alpha   90.00
_cell.angle_beta   90.00
_cell.angle_gamma   90.00
#
_symmetry.space_group_name_H-M   'P 1'
#
loop_
_entity.id
_entity.type
_entity.pdbx_description
1 polymer ?
#
loop_
_entity_poly.entity_id
_entity_poly.type
_entity_poly.pdbx_seq_one_letter_code
_entity_poly.pdbx_strand_id
1 'polypeptide(L)'
;MTPKFLGYVDADNKLILPPDEAARYMRHLKKLSGVKVWHTVEEQEPTRSDPLRKYYFKWVMGPVRDHTGASVEAIHDEMKRRYAATIDKFGITHVESVWSNKSTMKIMDKKAFLLNVRNWAWDFLEVETPEFEPKNVG
;
A
#
# COMPACT_ATOMS: atom_id res chain seq x y z
N MET A 1 -18.92 0.49 3.83
CA MET A 1 -17.99 0.83 2.74
C MET A 1 -18.74 1.64 1.69
N THR A 2 -18.13 2.71 1.17
CA THR A 2 -18.67 3.46 0.02
C THR A 2 -18.52 2.61 -1.24
N PRO A 3 -19.60 2.35 -2.00
CA PRO A 3 -19.51 1.53 -3.20
C PRO A 3 -18.70 2.26 -4.28
N LYS A 4 -17.82 1.51 -4.95
CA LYS A 4 -16.99 1.99 -6.05
C LYS A 4 -17.39 1.28 -7.34
N PHE A 5 -17.45 2.04 -8.43
CA PHE A 5 -17.77 1.56 -9.77
C PHE A 5 -16.68 2.08 -10.70
N LEU A 6 -16.24 1.24 -11.63
CA LEU A 6 -15.18 1.58 -12.56
C LEU A 6 -15.76 1.89 -13.93
N GLY A 7 -15.25 2.95 -14.54
CA GLY A 7 -15.63 3.40 -15.87
C GLY A 7 -14.55 4.25 -16.48
N TYR A 8 -14.80 4.73 -17.68
CA TYR A 8 -13.95 5.68 -18.36
C TYR A 8 -14.79 6.89 -18.75
N VAL A 9 -14.13 8.04 -18.85
CA VAL A 9 -14.75 9.26 -19.37
C VAL A 9 -14.46 9.31 -20.86
N ASP A 10 -15.50 9.44 -21.69
CA ASP A 10 -15.34 9.59 -23.14
C ASP A 10 -14.93 11.03 -23.53
N ALA A 11 -14.71 11.26 -24.83
CA ALA A 11 -14.33 12.57 -25.35
C ALA A 11 -15.41 13.67 -25.13
N ASP A 12 -16.66 13.26 -24.86
CA ASP A 12 -17.79 14.15 -24.58
C ASP A 12 -17.95 14.41 -23.06
N ASN A 13 -16.99 14.01 -22.23
CA ASN A 13 -17.05 14.08 -20.77
C ASN A 13 -18.19 13.24 -20.15
N LYS A 14 -18.63 12.17 -20.81
CA LYS A 14 -19.63 11.24 -20.26
C LYS A 14 -18.93 10.09 -19.57
N LEU A 15 -19.40 9.76 -18.37
CA LEU A 15 -18.98 8.55 -17.67
C LEU A 15 -19.60 7.32 -18.35
N ILE A 16 -18.77 6.51 -18.99
CA ILE A 16 -19.16 5.24 -19.58
C ILE A 16 -18.76 4.12 -18.64
N LEU A 17 -19.76 3.33 -18.22
CA LEU A 17 -19.57 2.15 -17.39
C LEU A 17 -19.63 0.89 -18.29
N PRO A 18 -18.72 -0.08 -18.12
CA PRO A 18 -18.85 -1.39 -18.75
C PRO A 18 -20.22 -2.03 -18.42
N PRO A 19 -20.78 -2.90 -19.27
CA PRO A 19 -22.14 -3.44 -19.09
C PRO A 19 -22.42 -4.02 -17.69
N ASP A 20 -21.48 -4.78 -17.13
CA ASP A 20 -21.61 -5.38 -15.80
C ASP A 20 -21.59 -4.35 -14.67
N GLU A 21 -20.71 -3.34 -14.79
CA GLU A 21 -20.60 -2.22 -13.85
C GLU A 21 -21.82 -1.30 -13.94
N ALA A 22 -22.33 -1.04 -15.15
CA ALA A 22 -23.55 -0.28 -15.38
C ALA A 22 -24.75 -0.94 -14.69
N ALA A 23 -24.90 -2.27 -14.81
CA ALA A 23 -25.97 -3.00 -14.14
C ALA A 23 -25.84 -2.96 -12.61
N ARG A 24 -24.63 -3.06 -12.06
CA ARG A 24 -24.36 -2.91 -10.62
C ARG A 24 -24.67 -1.49 -10.14
N TYR A 25 -24.21 -0.48 -10.87
CA TYR A 25 -24.42 0.92 -10.56
C TYR A 25 -25.90 1.29 -10.56
N MET A 26 -26.63 0.90 -11.60
CA MET A 26 -28.07 1.16 -11.69
C MET A 26 -28.86 0.46 -10.59
N ARG A 27 -28.50 -0.78 -10.23
CA ARG A 27 -29.10 -1.47 -9.06
C ARG A 27 -28.82 -0.74 -7.76
N HIS A 28 -27.63 -0.14 -7.62
CA HIS A 28 -27.29 0.63 -6.44
C HIS A 28 -28.09 1.94 -6.37
N LEU A 29 -28.15 2.71 -7.46
CA LEU A 29 -28.93 3.94 -7.54
C LEU A 29 -30.42 3.71 -7.24
N LYS A 30 -31.00 2.61 -7.72
CA LYS A 30 -32.40 2.25 -7.41
C LYS A 30 -32.66 2.08 -5.91
N LYS A 31 -31.68 1.66 -5.12
CA LYS A 31 -31.80 1.52 -3.66
C LYS A 31 -31.75 2.86 -2.93
N LEU A 32 -31.32 3.92 -3.60
CA LEU A 32 -31.19 5.27 -3.05
C LEU A 32 -32.37 6.17 -3.45
N SER A 33 -33.49 5.59 -3.87
CA SER A 33 -34.70 6.36 -4.19
C SER A 33 -35.21 7.09 -2.95
N GLY A 34 -35.66 8.33 -3.14
CA GLY A 34 -36.21 9.17 -2.05
C GLY A 34 -35.18 9.93 -1.22
N VAL A 35 -33.88 9.82 -1.51
CA VAL A 35 -32.82 10.59 -0.85
C VAL A 35 -31.96 11.36 -1.84
N LYS A 36 -31.42 12.52 -1.42
CA LYS A 36 -30.44 13.27 -2.21
C LYS A 36 -29.07 12.61 -2.07
N VAL A 37 -28.41 12.34 -3.19
CA VAL A 37 -27.12 11.64 -3.24
C VAL A 37 -26.11 12.52 -3.98
N TRP A 38 -24.87 12.54 -3.48
CA TRP A 38 -23.72 13.13 -4.17
C TRP A 38 -22.90 12.02 -4.81
N HIS A 39 -22.54 12.19 -6.09
CA HIS A 39 -21.67 11.28 -6.81
C HIS A 39 -20.35 11.98 -7.10
N THR A 40 -19.24 11.34 -6.75
CA THR A 40 -17.89 11.85 -6.99
C THR A 40 -17.17 10.90 -7.94
N VAL A 41 -16.60 11.45 -9.01
CA VAL A 41 -15.72 10.74 -9.94
C VAL A 41 -14.29 11.11 -9.57
N GLU A 42 -13.46 10.11 -9.30
CA GLU A 42 -12.04 10.28 -9.01
C GLU A 42 -11.25 9.52 -10.07
N GLU A 43 -10.20 10.14 -10.60
CA GLU A 43 -9.25 9.46 -11.46
C GLU A 43 -8.56 8.36 -10.66
N GLN A 44 -8.61 7.12 -11.17
CA GLN A 44 -7.86 6.04 -10.56
C GLN A 44 -6.38 6.27 -10.87
N GLU A 45 -5.63 6.78 -9.89
CA GLU A 45 -4.18 6.79 -9.99
C GLU A 45 -3.71 5.35 -10.27
N PRO A 46 -2.86 5.13 -11.30
CA PRO A 46 -2.34 3.82 -11.57
C PRO A 46 -1.66 3.32 -10.30
N THR A 47 -2.24 2.30 -9.70
CA THR A 47 -1.62 1.60 -8.58
C THR A 47 -0.43 0.85 -9.17
N ARG A 48 0.70 1.53 -9.37
CA ARG A 48 1.94 0.86 -9.72
C ARG A 48 2.17 -0.16 -8.62
N SER A 49 2.14 -1.45 -8.96
CA SER A 49 2.61 -2.47 -8.04
C SER A 49 4.06 -2.10 -7.75
N ASP A 50 4.32 -1.66 -6.53
CA ASP A 50 5.67 -1.27 -6.12
C ASP A 50 6.47 -2.57 -5.96
N PRO A 51 7.40 -2.91 -6.89
CA PRO A 51 8.11 -4.19 -6.82
C PRO A 51 8.97 -4.27 -5.56
N LEU A 52 9.45 -3.13 -5.05
CA LEU A 52 10.17 -3.09 -3.78
C LEU A 52 9.24 -3.44 -2.61
N ARG A 53 7.99 -2.98 -2.65
CA ARG A 53 6.98 -3.34 -1.63
C ARG A 53 6.70 -4.83 -1.63
N LYS A 54 6.46 -5.41 -2.81
CA LYS A 54 6.19 -6.85 -2.93
C LYS A 54 7.39 -7.68 -2.48
N TYR A 55 8.60 -7.27 -2.84
CA TYR A 55 9.82 -7.91 -2.36
C TYR A 55 9.96 -7.82 -0.84
N TYR A 56 9.77 -6.63 -0.26
CA TYR A 56 9.89 -6.43 1.17
C TYR A 56 8.96 -7.38 1.97
N PHE A 57 7.67 -7.40 1.64
CA PHE A 57 6.72 -8.24 2.36
C PHE A 57 6.93 -9.74 2.10
N LYS A 58 7.26 -10.14 0.87
CA LYS A 58 7.38 -11.55 0.50
C LYS A 58 8.72 -12.16 0.91
N TRP A 59 9.82 -11.49 0.56
CA TRP A 59 11.16 -12.06 0.59
C TRP A 59 12.00 -11.58 1.78
N VAL A 60 11.61 -10.49 2.44
CA VAL A 60 12.27 -10.04 3.68
C VAL A 60 11.43 -10.41 4.89
N MET A 61 10.14 -10.10 4.90
CA MET A 61 9.29 -10.35 6.08
C MET A 61 8.78 -11.78 6.19
N GLY A 62 8.58 -12.47 5.06
CA GLY A 62 8.17 -13.88 5.04
C GLY A 62 9.13 -14.77 5.85
N PRO A 63 10.44 -14.77 5.55
CA PRO A 63 11.42 -15.53 6.31
C PRO A 63 11.47 -15.15 7.80
N VAL A 64 11.38 -13.85 8.12
CA VAL A 64 11.36 -13.39 9.53
C VAL A 64 10.11 -13.86 10.26
N ARG A 65 8.94 -13.83 9.61
CA ARG A 65 7.69 -14.41 10.15
C ARG A 65 7.86 -15.89 10.41
N ASP A 66 8.40 -16.63 9.45
CA ASP A 66 8.54 -18.08 9.54
C ASP A 66 9.52 -18.46 10.68
N HIS A 67 10.53 -17.62 10.95
CA HIS A 67 11.47 -17.79 12.05
C HIS A 67 10.89 -17.38 13.42
N THR A 68 10.20 -16.24 13.50
CA THR A 68 9.77 -15.65 14.79
C THR A 68 8.35 -16.04 15.21
N GLY A 69 7.54 -16.56 14.29
CA GLY A 69 6.11 -16.81 14.49
C GLY A 69 5.24 -15.54 14.61
N ALA A 70 5.84 -14.35 14.57
CA ALA A 70 5.12 -13.08 14.67
C ALA A 70 4.43 -12.72 13.35
N SER A 71 3.31 -11.98 13.40
CA SER A 71 2.65 -11.53 12.18
C SER A 71 3.52 -10.55 11.39
N VAL A 72 3.34 -10.54 10.07
CA VAL A 72 4.07 -9.64 9.16
C VAL A 72 3.83 -8.18 9.54
N GLU A 73 2.62 -7.85 9.99
CA GLU A 73 2.23 -6.52 10.45
C GLU A 73 3.00 -6.13 11.72
N ALA A 74 3.10 -7.04 12.70
CA ALA A 74 3.83 -6.77 13.94
C ALA A 74 5.33 -6.57 13.68
N ILE A 75 5.91 -7.40 12.81
CA ILE A 75 7.31 -7.24 12.36
C ILE A 75 7.48 -5.89 11.65
N HIS A 76 6.54 -5.53 10.78
CA HIS A 76 6.59 -4.26 10.05
C HIS A 76 6.51 -3.05 10.96
N ASP A 77 5.61 -3.08 11.94
CA ASP A 77 5.44 -2.02 12.92
C ASP A 77 6.70 -1.83 13.77
N GLU A 78 7.33 -2.92 14.18
CA GLU A 78 8.58 -2.87 14.92
C GLU A 78 9.74 -2.33 14.06
N MET A 79 9.83 -2.75 12.80
CA MET A 79 10.85 -2.22 11.88
C MET A 79 10.64 -0.73 11.59
N LYS A 80 9.39 -0.27 11.50
CA LYS A 80 9.09 1.15 11.40
C LYS A 80 9.51 1.89 12.68
N ARG A 81 9.20 1.36 13.86
CA ARG A 81 9.62 1.96 15.13
C ARG A 81 11.15 2.10 15.23
N ARG A 82 11.88 1.10 14.74
CA ARG A 82 13.36 1.06 14.76
C ARG A 82 13.99 1.98 13.73
N TYR A 83 13.48 1.96 12.50
CA TYR A 83 14.19 2.51 11.35
C TYR A 83 13.47 3.63 10.64
N ALA A 84 12.17 3.87 10.84
CA ALA A 84 11.43 4.96 10.17
C ALA A 84 11.65 6.34 10.83
N ALA A 85 12.71 6.53 11.62
CA ALA A 85 12.97 7.75 12.36
C ALA A 85 13.45 8.92 11.48
N THR A 86 12.48 9.74 11.02
CA THR A 86 12.62 11.18 10.71
C THR A 86 11.20 11.76 10.78
N ILE A 87 10.80 12.73 11.63
CA ILE A 87 11.46 13.87 12.28
C ILE A 87 10.70 14.18 13.57
N ASP A 88 11.27 13.92 14.74
CA ASP A 88 10.74 14.44 16.02
C ASP A 88 11.49 15.70 16.45
N LYS A 89 11.48 16.73 15.59
CA LYS A 89 11.85 18.10 16.01
C LYS A 89 10.64 18.92 16.49
N PHE A 90 9.43 18.35 16.44
CA PHE A 90 8.18 19.08 16.72
C PHE A 90 7.18 18.32 17.61
N GLY A 91 7.52 17.18 18.21
CA GLY A 91 6.66 16.53 19.22
C GLY A 91 5.43 15.84 18.64
N ILE A 92 5.51 15.30 17.43
CA ILE A 92 4.41 14.55 16.80
C ILE A 92 4.86 13.12 16.53
N THR A 93 4.42 12.19 17.38
CA THR A 93 4.49 10.75 17.13
C THR A 93 3.47 10.35 16.04
N HIS A 94 3.82 10.57 14.78
CA HIS A 94 3.18 9.88 13.67
C HIS A 94 4.23 9.12 12.88
N VAL A 95 4.27 7.80 13.10
CA VAL A 95 5.00 6.87 12.25
C VAL A 95 4.17 6.72 10.97
N GLU A 96 4.34 7.62 10.01
CA GLU A 96 3.75 7.44 8.68
C GLU A 96 4.27 6.11 8.09
N SER A 97 3.36 5.32 7.54
CA SER A 97 3.72 4.00 7.03
C SER A 97 4.66 4.15 5.83
N VAL A 98 5.81 3.44 5.87
CA VAL A 98 6.87 3.48 4.84
C VAL A 98 6.36 3.13 3.42
N TRP A 99 5.17 2.53 3.36
CA TRP A 99 4.48 2.09 2.15
C TRP A 99 3.08 2.71 2.00
N SER A 100 2.86 3.93 2.49
CA SER A 100 1.62 4.67 2.22
C SER A 100 1.61 5.22 0.79
N ASN A 101 0.48 5.11 0.09
CA ASN A 101 0.29 5.71 -1.23
C ASN A 101 0.09 7.24 -1.16
N LYS A 102 0.17 7.86 0.03
CA LYS A 102 -0.06 9.30 0.20
C LYS A 102 1.28 10.04 0.23
N SER A 103 1.34 11.08 -0.56
CA SER A 103 2.47 11.91 -0.97
C SER A 103 3.22 12.68 0.14
N THR A 104 3.09 12.34 1.43
CA THR A 104 3.71 13.10 2.54
C THR A 104 4.98 12.51 3.13
N MET A 105 5.34 11.28 2.76
CA MET A 105 6.60 10.72 3.23
C MET A 105 7.81 11.41 2.60
N LYS A 106 8.52 12.22 3.39
CA LYS A 106 9.92 12.55 3.14
C LYS A 106 10.75 11.28 3.23
N ILE A 107 10.81 10.58 2.08
CA ILE A 107 11.91 9.78 1.53
C ILE A 107 13.04 9.57 2.55
N MET A 108 12.81 8.72 3.54
CA MET A 108 13.86 7.77 3.80
C MET A 108 13.91 6.93 2.54
N ASP A 109 15.08 6.87 1.91
CA ASP A 109 15.26 6.05 0.71
C ASP A 109 14.74 4.65 1.05
N LYS A 110 13.66 4.22 0.38
CA LYS A 110 13.03 2.92 0.64
C LYS A 110 14.08 1.80 0.58
N LYS A 111 15.15 1.99 -0.19
CA LYS A 111 16.31 1.09 -0.25
C LYS A 111 17.13 1.10 1.03
N ALA A 112 17.37 2.26 1.64
CA ALA A 112 18.07 2.36 2.92
C ALA A 112 17.26 1.71 4.06
N PHE A 113 15.94 1.94 4.11
CA PHE A 113 15.07 1.26 5.06
C PHE A 113 15.10 -0.26 4.85
N LEU A 114 14.98 -0.70 3.60
CA LEU A 114 15.05 -2.11 3.23
C LEU A 114 16.38 -2.76 3.64
N LEU A 115 17.51 -2.10 3.36
CA LEU A 115 18.83 -2.56 3.74
C LEU A 115 18.97 -2.71 5.26
N ASN A 116 18.49 -1.71 6.03
CA ASN A 116 18.51 -1.77 7.49
C ASN A 116 17.72 -2.97 8.04
N VAL A 117 16.54 -3.26 7.46
CA VAL A 117 15.74 -4.42 7.85
C VAL A 117 16.43 -5.74 7.50
N ARG A 118 17.08 -5.82 6.33
CA ARG A 118 17.83 -7.03 5.92
C ARG A 118 19.03 -7.28 6.82
N ASN A 119 19.81 -6.24 7.12
CA ASN A 119 20.94 -6.33 8.04
C ASN A 119 20.46 -6.74 9.43
N TRP A 120 19.35 -6.18 9.92
CA TRP A 120 18.78 -6.60 11.18
C TRP A 120 18.35 -8.08 11.21
N ALA A 121 17.70 -8.55 10.15
CA ALA A 121 17.28 -9.95 10.04
C ALA A 121 18.48 -10.90 10.09
N TRP A 122 19.58 -10.53 9.44
CA TRP A 122 20.83 -11.28 9.49
C TRP A 122 21.51 -11.18 10.87
N ASP A 123 21.78 -9.97 11.34
CA ASP A 123 22.59 -9.72 12.54
C ASP A 123 21.94 -10.24 13.84
N PHE A 124 20.61 -10.26 13.91
CA PHE A 124 19.88 -10.59 15.14
C PHE A 124 19.12 -11.90 15.09
N LEU A 125 18.70 -12.35 13.90
CA LEU A 125 17.91 -13.58 13.75
C LEU A 125 18.64 -14.64 12.93
N GLU A 126 19.83 -14.34 12.39
CA GLU A 126 20.57 -15.20 11.45
C GLU A 126 19.70 -15.63 10.26
N VAL A 127 18.72 -14.78 9.88
CA VAL A 127 17.81 -15.03 8.75
C VAL A 127 18.39 -14.38 7.51
N GLU A 128 18.82 -15.21 6.57
CA GLU A 128 19.26 -14.77 5.26
C GLU A 128 18.04 -14.32 4.42
N THR A 129 18.16 -13.13 3.82
CA THR A 129 17.13 -12.59 2.92
C THR A 129 17.75 -12.34 1.55
N PRO A 130 17.15 -12.85 0.45
CA PRO A 130 17.71 -12.75 -0.89
C PRO A 130 17.84 -11.29 -1.31
N GLU A 131 18.80 -10.92 -2.16
CA GLU A 131 18.92 -9.55 -2.64
C GLU A 131 17.75 -9.10 -3.52
N PHE A 132 17.50 -7.79 -3.56
CA PHE A 132 16.47 -7.25 -4.45
C PHE A 132 16.96 -7.27 -5.89
N GLU A 133 16.42 -8.20 -6.68
CA GLU A 133 16.54 -8.20 -8.12
C GLU A 133 15.18 -7.87 -8.76
N PRO A 134 15.06 -6.82 -9.59
CA PRO A 134 13.80 -6.43 -10.22
C PRO A 134 13.13 -7.57 -11.01
N LYS A 135 13.91 -8.54 -11.50
CA LYS A 135 13.46 -9.68 -12.29
C LYS A 135 12.77 -10.78 -11.47
N ASN A 136 13.00 -10.82 -10.15
CA ASN A 136 12.50 -11.88 -9.26
C ASN A 136 11.21 -11.48 -8.52
N VAL A 137 10.66 -10.32 -8.83
CA VAL A 137 9.41 -9.81 -8.25
C VAL A 137 8.26 -9.97 -9.26
N GLY A 138 8.03 -11.22 -9.65
CA GLY A 138 6.88 -11.67 -10.45
C GLY A 138 5.65 -11.87 -9.60
#